data_AF-A0A558IGZ3-F1
#
_entry.id   AF-A0A558IGZ3-F1
#
_cell.length_a   1.000
_cell.length_b   1.000
_cell.length_c   1.000
_cell.angle_alpha   90.00
_cell.angle_beta   90.00
_cell.angle_gamma   90.00
#
_symmetry.space_group_name_H-M   'P 1'
#
loop_
_entity.id
_entity.type
_entity.pdbx_description
1 polymer ?
#
loop_
_entity_poly.entity_id
_entity_poly.type
_entity_poly.pdbx_seq_one_letter_code
_entity_poly.pdbx_strand_id
1 'polypeptide(L)'
;MTTTATRPPTFFFSTTNPNNPHAMARAQARRATYKTWVGAMPSLHADINTTALSLVAAWSLPEGHIKSGLRAIHRLESLPKVKAIQDTHCLLDIESLIAIDQPMSALTALTDETLDFIDTLLADFFTPSKPNQAFPTRSQIRRKVRDICKTLDDSIAYRDTRPKDTYRFSSNGTSAWLELQVGEDTGIKLDAFIHQTAAKEDITVA
;
A
#
# COMPACT_ATOMS: atom_id res chain seq x y z
N MET A 1 2.89 1.18 -48.06
CA MET A 1 2.47 1.75 -46.77
C MET A 1 3.68 1.78 -45.87
N THR A 2 4.22 2.96 -45.59
CA THR A 2 5.48 3.14 -44.88
C THR A 2 5.20 3.16 -43.38
N THR A 3 5.56 2.10 -42.68
CA THR A 3 5.47 2.05 -41.21
C THR A 3 6.48 3.04 -40.65
N THR A 4 6.01 4.18 -40.16
CA THR A 4 6.82 5.13 -39.40
C THR A 4 7.26 4.44 -38.12
N ALA A 5 8.48 3.89 -38.12
CA ALA A 5 9.10 3.35 -36.92
C ALA A 5 9.43 4.52 -36.00
N THR A 6 8.51 4.83 -35.08
CA THR A 6 8.75 5.79 -34.00
C THR A 6 9.95 5.30 -33.21
N ARG A 7 11.07 6.02 -33.30
CA ARG A 7 12.28 5.73 -32.54
C ARG A 7 11.89 5.63 -31.06
N PRO A 8 12.21 4.52 -30.37
CA PRO A 8 11.85 4.37 -28.98
C PRO A 8 12.50 5.49 -28.15
N PRO A 9 11.83 5.95 -27.06
CA PRO A 9 12.41 6.95 -26.17
C PRO A 9 13.82 6.52 -25.76
N THR A 10 14.75 7.47 -25.69
CA THR A 10 16.17 7.18 -25.43
C THR A 10 16.38 6.46 -24.11
N PHE A 11 15.52 6.69 -23.12
CA PHE A 11 15.51 6.01 -21.84
C PHE A 11 14.11 5.45 -21.53
N PHE A 12 14.05 4.19 -21.12
CA PHE A 12 12.79 3.49 -20.78
C PHE A 12 13.07 2.38 -19.78
N PHE A 13 12.05 2.01 -19.00
CA PHE A 13 12.12 0.83 -18.16
C PHE A 13 11.90 -0.44 -18.98
N SER A 14 12.55 -1.54 -18.59
CA SER A 14 12.39 -2.85 -19.24
C SER A 14 10.93 -3.31 -19.30
N THR A 15 10.11 -2.91 -18.32
CA THR A 15 8.67 -3.21 -18.25
C THR A 15 7.81 -2.47 -19.26
N THR A 16 8.35 -1.45 -19.94
CA THR A 16 7.68 -0.68 -20.99
C THR A 16 8.49 -0.70 -22.30
N ASN A 17 9.38 -1.68 -22.46
CA ASN A 17 10.19 -1.83 -23.65
C ASN A 17 9.30 -2.01 -24.90
N PRO A 18 9.32 -1.07 -25.87
CA PRO A 18 8.45 -1.11 -27.06
C PRO A 18 8.84 -2.21 -28.05
N ASN A 19 10.04 -2.79 -27.92
CA ASN A 19 10.49 -3.89 -28.76
C ASN A 19 10.19 -5.27 -28.14
N ASN A 20 9.60 -5.31 -26.94
CA ASN A 20 9.21 -6.55 -26.29
C ASN A 20 7.67 -6.66 -26.23
N PRO A 21 7.04 -7.58 -26.98
CA PRO A 21 5.58 -7.68 -27.03
C PRO A 21 4.96 -8.03 -25.67
N HIS A 22 5.65 -8.80 -24.82
CA HIS A 22 5.17 -9.10 -23.47
C HIS A 22 5.20 -7.88 -22.55
N ALA A 23 6.22 -7.02 -22.68
CA ALA A 23 6.31 -5.78 -21.92
C ALA A 23 5.17 -4.82 -22.32
N MET A 24 4.91 -4.67 -23.63
CA MET A 24 3.80 -3.87 -24.14
C MET A 24 2.43 -4.37 -23.67
N ALA A 25 2.18 -5.68 -23.78
CA ALA A 25 0.91 -6.28 -23.33
C ALA A 25 0.69 -6.08 -21.82
N ARG A 26 1.74 -6.27 -21.01
CA ARG A 26 1.68 -6.01 -19.57
C ARG A 26 1.47 -4.53 -19.24
N ALA A 27 2.07 -3.61 -20.00
CA ALA A 27 1.86 -2.18 -19.83
C ALA A 27 0.41 -1.77 -20.17
N GLN A 28 -0.17 -2.34 -21.21
CA GLN A 28 -1.59 -2.12 -21.57
C GLN A 28 -2.53 -2.63 -20.48
N ALA A 29 -2.28 -3.84 -19.94
CA ALA A 29 -3.05 -4.37 -18.82
C ALA A 29 -2.94 -3.45 -17.59
N ARG A 30 -1.73 -2.99 -17.25
CA ARG A 30 -1.50 -2.06 -16.12
C ARG A 30 -2.27 -0.75 -16.30
N ARG A 31 -2.31 -0.20 -17.52
CA ARG A 31 -3.09 0.99 -17.85
C ARG A 31 -4.60 0.76 -17.70
N ALA A 32 -5.10 -0.38 -18.15
CA ALA A 32 -6.52 -0.73 -17.98
C ALA A 32 -6.89 -0.84 -16.49
N THR A 33 -6.07 -1.56 -15.72
CA THR A 33 -6.23 -1.66 -14.26
C THR A 33 -6.22 -0.28 -13.61
N TYR A 34 -5.24 0.57 -13.93
CA TYR A 34 -5.14 1.92 -13.38
C TYR A 34 -6.42 2.73 -13.66
N LYS A 35 -6.95 2.69 -14.88
CA LYS A 35 -8.21 3.34 -15.23
C LYS A 35 -9.41 2.82 -14.42
N THR A 36 -9.47 1.50 -14.17
CA THR A 36 -10.52 0.91 -13.32
C THR A 36 -10.45 1.48 -11.91
N TRP A 37 -9.25 1.60 -11.33
CA TRP A 37 -9.06 2.18 -10.00
C TRP A 37 -9.42 3.67 -9.95
N VAL A 38 -9.01 4.45 -10.95
CA VAL A 38 -9.36 5.89 -11.05
C VAL A 38 -10.88 6.07 -11.20
N GLY A 39 -11.53 5.27 -12.04
CA GLY A 39 -12.99 5.34 -12.24
C GLY A 39 -13.82 4.90 -11.02
N ALA A 40 -13.20 4.22 -10.05
CA ALA A 40 -13.84 3.80 -8.81
C ALA A 40 -13.61 4.77 -7.64
N MET A 41 -12.90 5.86 -7.88
CA MET A 41 -12.70 6.88 -6.85
C MET A 41 -14.06 7.44 -6.41
N PRO A 42 -14.32 7.50 -5.09
CA PRO A 42 -15.53 8.13 -4.58
C PRO A 42 -15.58 9.61 -4.97
N SER A 43 -16.79 10.16 -5.05
CA SER A 43 -16.96 11.61 -5.09
C SER A 43 -16.46 12.24 -3.79
N LEU A 44 -16.20 13.56 -3.81
CA LEU A 44 -15.66 14.28 -2.65
C LEU A 44 -16.50 14.13 -1.37
N HIS A 45 -17.80 13.85 -1.49
CA HIS A 45 -18.73 13.70 -0.37
C HIS A 45 -18.97 12.24 0.04
N ALA A 46 -18.44 11.26 -0.70
CA ALA A 46 -18.65 9.85 -0.41
C ALA A 46 -17.50 9.27 0.44
N ASP A 47 -17.85 8.45 1.42
CA ASP A 47 -16.89 7.79 2.30
C ASP A 47 -16.16 6.63 1.58
N ILE A 48 -14.83 6.65 1.62
CA ILE A 48 -13.96 5.61 1.03
C ILE A 48 -14.31 4.21 1.57
N ASN A 49 -14.70 4.07 2.84
CA ASN A 49 -15.01 2.74 3.37
C ASN A 49 -16.28 2.17 2.76
N THR A 50 -17.32 3.01 2.66
CA THR A 50 -18.60 2.65 2.02
C THR A 50 -18.40 2.29 0.55
N THR A 51 -17.60 3.07 -0.19
CA THR A 51 -17.26 2.76 -1.59
C THR A 51 -16.43 1.48 -1.70
N ALA A 52 -15.47 1.25 -0.81
CA ALA A 52 -14.69 0.01 -0.84
C ALA A 52 -15.56 -1.23 -0.60
N LEU A 53 -16.50 -1.15 0.34
CA LEU A 53 -17.43 -2.25 0.66
C LEU A 53 -18.34 -2.58 -0.52
N SER A 54 -18.86 -1.57 -1.23
CA SER A 54 -19.73 -1.80 -2.39
C SER A 54 -19.02 -2.46 -3.58
N LEU A 55 -17.69 -2.35 -3.66
CA LEU A 55 -16.87 -2.91 -4.74
C LEU A 55 -16.43 -4.35 -4.51
N VAL A 56 -16.51 -4.88 -3.28
CA VAL A 56 -16.00 -6.23 -2.93
C VAL A 56 -16.56 -7.31 -3.86
N ALA A 57 -17.88 -7.33 -4.06
CA ALA A 57 -18.53 -8.33 -4.91
C ALA A 57 -18.15 -8.18 -6.39
N ALA A 58 -18.10 -6.94 -6.90
CA ALA A 58 -17.80 -6.67 -8.30
C ALA A 58 -16.35 -6.98 -8.67
N TRP A 59 -15.41 -6.74 -7.75
CA TRP A 59 -13.98 -6.85 -8.01
C TRP A 59 -13.37 -8.16 -7.52
N SER A 60 -14.08 -8.89 -6.66
CA SER A 60 -13.55 -10.11 -6.03
C SER A 60 -12.21 -9.86 -5.31
N LEU A 61 -12.08 -8.70 -4.66
CA LEU A 61 -10.93 -8.31 -3.87
C LEU A 61 -11.33 -8.03 -2.41
N PRO A 62 -10.46 -8.30 -1.42
CA PRO A 62 -10.76 -7.99 -0.03
C PRO A 62 -10.96 -6.49 0.20
N GLU A 63 -11.94 -6.12 1.03
CA GLU A 63 -12.28 -4.73 1.34
C GLU A 63 -11.05 -3.90 1.76
N GLY A 64 -10.19 -4.45 2.63
CA GLY A 64 -8.99 -3.76 3.11
C GLY A 64 -7.97 -3.46 1.99
N HIS A 65 -7.89 -4.32 0.98
CA HIS A 65 -7.05 -4.08 -0.19
C HIS A 65 -7.65 -2.99 -1.09
N ILE A 66 -8.97 -2.99 -1.28
CA ILE A 66 -9.69 -1.94 -2.02
C ILE A 66 -9.51 -0.58 -1.33
N LYS A 67 -9.70 -0.50 -0.01
CA LYS A 67 -9.45 0.72 0.77
C LYS A 67 -8.03 1.24 0.58
N SER A 68 -7.04 0.35 0.67
CA SER A 68 -5.64 0.71 0.50
C SER A 68 -5.36 1.24 -0.91
N GLY A 69 -5.92 0.59 -1.93
CA GLY A 69 -5.79 1.03 -3.31
C GLY A 69 -6.45 2.39 -3.58
N LEU A 70 -7.68 2.61 -3.10
CA LEU A 70 -8.37 3.91 -3.24
C LEU A 70 -7.61 5.05 -2.55
N ARG A 71 -7.08 4.81 -1.34
CA ARG A 71 -6.21 5.78 -0.65
C ARG A 71 -4.93 6.08 -1.44
N ALA A 72 -4.32 5.04 -2.02
CA ALA A 72 -3.14 5.20 -2.85
C ALA A 72 -3.40 5.97 -4.17
N ILE A 73 -4.58 5.83 -4.77
CA ILE A 73 -4.99 6.66 -5.90
C ILE A 73 -5.21 8.10 -5.45
N HIS A 74 -5.93 8.32 -4.35
CA HIS A 74 -6.13 9.66 -3.78
C HIS A 74 -4.79 10.36 -3.45
N ARG A 75 -3.80 9.61 -2.96
CA ARG A 75 -2.44 10.12 -2.66
C ARG A 75 -1.77 10.78 -3.87
N LEU A 76 -2.04 10.31 -5.10
CA LEU A 76 -1.48 10.90 -6.31
C LEU A 76 -1.93 12.35 -6.53
N GLU A 77 -3.10 12.76 -6.03
CA GLU A 77 -3.55 14.15 -6.12
C GLU A 77 -2.67 15.10 -5.29
N SER A 78 -1.97 14.58 -4.27
CA SER A 78 -0.96 15.32 -3.50
C SER A 78 0.48 15.17 -4.04
N LEU A 79 0.66 14.47 -5.16
CA LEU A 79 1.95 14.17 -5.79
C LEU A 79 1.88 14.43 -7.31
N PRO A 80 1.70 15.70 -7.75
CA PRO A 80 1.41 16.04 -9.14
C PRO A 80 2.47 15.57 -10.15
N LYS A 81 3.76 15.57 -9.80
CA LYS A 81 4.86 15.12 -10.67
C LYS A 81 4.82 13.60 -10.84
N VAL A 82 4.65 12.83 -9.76
CA VAL A 82 4.47 11.38 -9.84
C VAL A 82 3.17 11.03 -10.58
N LYS A 83 2.08 11.76 -10.33
CA LYS A 83 0.80 11.60 -11.04
C LYS A 83 0.98 11.81 -12.54
N ALA A 84 1.69 12.85 -12.97
CA ALA A 84 1.96 13.10 -14.38
C ALA A 84 2.70 11.92 -15.06
N ILE A 85 3.71 11.35 -14.38
CA ILE A 85 4.40 10.14 -14.86
C ILE A 85 3.44 8.96 -14.95
N GLN A 86 2.58 8.77 -13.94
CA GLN A 86 1.63 7.66 -13.90
C GLN A 86 0.53 7.79 -14.96
N ASP A 87 -0.03 8.97 -15.18
CA ASP A 87 -1.05 9.22 -16.20
C ASP A 87 -0.48 9.01 -17.61
N THR A 88 0.76 9.47 -17.82
CA THR A 88 1.44 9.36 -19.11
C THR A 88 1.88 7.93 -19.41
N HIS A 89 2.55 7.26 -18.46
CA HIS A 89 3.27 6.01 -18.72
C HIS A 89 2.64 4.79 -18.05
N CYS A 90 1.76 4.96 -17.07
CA CYS A 90 1.17 3.91 -16.23
C CYS A 90 2.22 2.89 -15.79
N LEU A 91 3.27 3.36 -15.12
CA LEU A 91 4.39 2.52 -14.67
C LEU A 91 4.09 1.80 -13.35
N LEU A 92 3.26 2.36 -12.49
CA LEU A 92 2.99 1.83 -11.17
C LEU A 92 1.73 0.95 -11.23
N ASP A 93 1.83 -0.29 -10.76
CA ASP A 93 0.65 -1.10 -10.45
C ASP A 93 0.06 -0.66 -9.10
N ILE A 94 -1.15 -1.12 -8.77
CA ILE A 94 -1.83 -0.69 -7.54
C ILE A 94 -1.00 -0.99 -6.29
N GLU A 95 -0.29 -2.12 -6.28
CA GLU A 95 0.58 -2.53 -5.18
C GLU A 95 1.79 -1.59 -5.00
N SER A 96 2.34 -1.09 -6.10
CA SER A 96 3.40 -0.09 -6.08
C SER A 96 2.89 1.26 -5.58
N LEU A 97 1.66 1.64 -5.93
CA LEU A 97 1.01 2.85 -5.40
C LEU A 97 0.74 2.71 -3.89
N ILE A 98 0.24 1.56 -3.44
CA ILE A 98 0.05 1.26 -2.00
C ILE A 98 1.39 1.31 -1.26
N ALA A 99 2.47 0.82 -1.88
CA ALA A 99 3.81 0.88 -1.31
C ALA A 99 4.34 2.33 -1.14
N ILE A 100 3.81 3.29 -1.90
CA ILE A 100 4.08 4.73 -1.75
C ILE A 100 3.20 5.34 -0.66
N ASP A 101 1.90 5.07 -0.68
CA ASP A 101 0.97 5.69 0.28
C ASP A 101 1.21 5.24 1.73
N GLN A 102 1.49 3.95 1.96
CA GLN A 102 1.61 3.40 3.31
C GLN A 102 2.66 4.13 4.17
N PRO A 103 3.94 4.32 3.74
CA PRO A 103 4.90 5.06 4.55
C PRO A 103 4.54 6.55 4.71
N MET A 104 3.91 7.16 3.70
CA MET A 104 3.52 8.57 3.75
C MET A 104 2.36 8.84 4.71
N SER A 105 1.43 7.88 4.86
CA SER A 105 0.30 8.00 5.79
C SER A 105 0.69 8.17 7.26
N ALA A 106 1.94 7.86 7.62
CA ALA A 106 2.48 8.04 8.97
C ALA A 106 3.00 9.46 9.23
N LEU A 107 3.15 10.29 8.21
CA LEU A 107 3.60 11.68 8.36
C LEU A 107 2.46 12.51 8.97
N THR A 108 2.73 13.15 10.11
CA THR A 108 1.72 13.90 10.87
C THR A 108 1.65 15.38 10.48
N ALA A 109 2.69 15.92 9.86
CA ALA A 109 2.77 17.32 9.41
C ALA A 109 3.29 17.39 7.96
N LEU A 110 2.40 17.22 6.99
CA LEU A 110 2.71 17.40 5.57
C LEU A 110 2.44 18.86 5.18
N THR A 111 3.49 19.67 5.10
CA THR A 111 3.41 20.97 4.44
C THR A 111 3.48 20.79 2.92
N ASP A 112 3.01 21.78 2.16
CA ASP A 112 3.09 21.75 0.69
C ASP A 112 4.54 21.65 0.21
N GLU A 113 5.49 22.30 0.89
CA GLU A 113 6.92 22.20 0.58
C GLU A 113 7.47 20.78 0.81
N THR A 114 7.07 20.14 1.92
CA THR A 114 7.45 18.76 2.21
C THR A 114 6.89 17.79 1.16
N LEU A 115 5.63 18.00 0.75
CA LEU A 115 5.00 17.20 -0.31
C LEU A 115 5.69 17.40 -1.66
N ASP A 116 5.99 18.64 -2.06
CA ASP A 116 6.69 18.92 -3.32
C ASP A 116 8.10 18.30 -3.35
N PHE A 117 8.81 18.33 -2.22
CA PHE A 117 10.11 17.67 -2.09
C PHE A 117 10.00 16.15 -2.25
N ILE A 118 9.04 15.50 -1.57
CA ILE A 118 8.79 14.07 -1.72
C ILE A 118 8.43 13.73 -3.16
N ASP A 119 7.52 14.51 -3.75
CA ASP A 119 7.03 14.33 -5.12
C ASP A 119 8.16 14.42 -6.14
N THR A 120 9.06 15.40 -5.98
CA THR A 120 10.26 15.57 -6.84
C THR A 120 11.17 14.35 -6.75
N LEU A 121 11.52 13.90 -5.53
CA LEU A 121 12.42 12.76 -5.35
C LEU A 121 11.84 11.44 -5.88
N LEU A 122 10.52 11.27 -5.76
CA LEU A 122 9.83 10.11 -6.31
C LEU A 122 9.72 10.19 -7.84
N ALA A 123 9.43 11.36 -8.40
CA ALA A 123 9.38 11.56 -9.84
C ALA A 123 10.73 11.26 -10.52
N ASP A 124 11.83 11.71 -9.91
CA ASP A 124 13.19 11.38 -10.35
C ASP A 124 13.44 9.86 -10.29
N PHE A 125 13.01 9.22 -9.20
CA PHE A 125 13.16 7.76 -9.03
C PHE A 125 12.38 6.95 -10.06
N PHE A 126 11.22 7.46 -10.51
CA PHE A 126 10.39 6.85 -11.55
C PHE A 126 10.68 7.38 -12.95
N THR A 127 11.78 8.12 -13.13
CA THR A 127 12.27 8.52 -14.44
C THR A 127 13.47 7.66 -14.84
N PRO A 128 13.42 6.94 -15.97
CA PRO A 128 14.54 6.10 -16.38
C PRO A 128 15.73 6.98 -16.79
N SER A 129 16.91 6.63 -16.28
CA SER A 129 18.18 7.31 -16.60
C SER A 129 18.96 6.61 -17.71
N LYS A 130 18.59 5.37 -18.05
CA LYS A 130 19.27 4.53 -19.04
C LYS A 130 18.25 3.73 -19.86
N PRO A 131 18.60 3.32 -21.09
CA PRO A 131 17.74 2.46 -21.89
C PRO A 131 17.56 1.10 -21.21
N ASN A 132 16.36 0.53 -21.29
CA ASN A 132 16.03 -0.79 -20.73
C ASN A 132 16.38 -0.94 -19.23
N GLN A 133 16.28 0.14 -18.45
CA GLN A 133 16.54 0.14 -17.00
C GLN A 133 15.55 -0.80 -16.29
N ALA A 134 16.02 -1.60 -15.34
CA ALA A 134 15.12 -2.43 -14.53
C ALA A 134 14.16 -1.53 -13.73
N PHE A 135 12.86 -1.83 -13.78
CA PHE A 135 11.88 -1.13 -12.95
C PHE A 135 12.06 -1.52 -11.48
N PRO A 136 12.00 -0.57 -10.52
CA PRO A 136 12.11 -0.87 -9.11
C PRO A 136 11.06 -1.87 -8.63
N THR A 137 11.45 -2.80 -7.77
CA THR A 137 10.52 -3.71 -7.09
C THR A 137 9.70 -2.97 -6.02
N ARG A 138 8.54 -3.52 -5.64
CA ARG A 138 7.68 -2.95 -4.58
C ARG A 138 8.43 -2.74 -3.26
N SER A 139 9.33 -3.66 -2.90
CA SER A 139 10.18 -3.54 -1.70
C SER A 139 11.14 -2.35 -1.81
N GLN A 140 11.77 -2.17 -2.98
CA GLN A 140 12.64 -1.02 -3.25
C GLN A 140 11.87 0.30 -3.23
N ILE A 141 10.66 0.34 -3.81
CA ILE A 141 9.77 1.51 -3.77
C ILE A 141 9.43 1.87 -2.32
N ARG A 142 8.90 0.90 -1.57
CA ARG A 142 8.53 1.10 -0.16
C ARG A 142 9.72 1.58 0.67
N ARG A 143 10.90 0.99 0.46
CA ARG A 143 12.14 1.39 1.12
C ARG A 143 12.52 2.83 0.77
N LYS A 144 12.53 3.18 -0.52
CA LYS A 144 12.87 4.54 -0.99
C LYS A 144 11.94 5.58 -0.36
N VAL A 145 10.63 5.34 -0.38
CA VAL A 145 9.64 6.26 0.20
C VAL A 145 9.85 6.39 1.71
N ARG A 146 10.05 5.28 2.42
CA ARG A 146 10.32 5.30 3.86
C ARG A 146 11.59 6.06 4.20
N ASP A 147 12.66 5.87 3.43
CA ASP A 147 13.94 6.54 3.67
C ASP A 147 13.83 8.06 3.42
N ILE A 148 13.01 8.49 2.43
CA ILE A 148 12.64 9.91 2.25
C ILE A 148 11.85 10.41 3.47
N CYS A 149 10.79 9.70 3.88
CA CYS A 149 9.94 10.11 5.01
C CYS A 149 10.75 10.24 6.31
N LYS A 150 11.67 9.31 6.57
CA LYS A 150 12.58 9.36 7.74
C LYS A 150 13.48 10.58 7.75
N THR A 151 13.95 11.02 6.58
CA THR A 151 14.80 12.21 6.49
C THR A 151 14.04 13.49 6.86
N LEU A 152 12.71 13.47 6.71
CA LEU A 152 11.83 14.61 6.95
C LEU A 152 11.21 14.59 8.35
N ASP A 153 10.98 13.41 8.91
CA ASP A 153 10.41 13.20 10.23
C ASP A 153 11.15 12.05 10.93
N ASP A 154 12.11 12.41 11.78
CA ASP A 154 12.89 11.46 12.58
C ASP A 154 12.02 10.69 13.59
N SER A 155 10.81 11.17 13.93
CA SER A 155 9.88 10.41 14.78
C SER A 155 9.38 9.13 14.09
N ILE A 156 9.41 9.08 12.76
CA ILE A 156 9.13 7.85 11.98
C ILE A 156 10.22 6.79 12.21
N ALA A 157 11.44 7.19 12.61
CA ALA A 157 12.47 6.25 13.02
C ALA A 157 12.09 5.53 14.34
N TYR A 158 11.24 6.14 15.16
CA TYR A 158 10.70 5.53 16.37
C TYR A 158 9.53 4.59 16.01
N ARG A 159 9.88 3.41 15.50
CA ARG A 159 9.02 2.25 15.68
C ARG A 159 9.37 1.63 17.02
N ASP A 160 8.43 1.68 17.96
CA ASP A 160 8.49 0.78 19.10
C ASP A 160 8.35 -0.65 18.57
N THR A 161 9.48 -1.31 18.35
CA THR A 161 9.58 -2.70 17.90
C THR A 161 9.50 -3.67 19.07
N ARG A 162 9.28 -3.18 20.30
CA ARG A 162 8.96 -4.05 21.42
C ARG A 162 7.72 -4.88 21.04
N PRO A 163 7.71 -6.19 21.35
CA PRO A 163 6.50 -6.98 21.27
C PRO A 163 5.40 -6.21 21.97
N LYS A 164 4.33 -5.87 21.24
CA LYS A 164 3.17 -5.26 21.85
C LYS A 164 2.33 -6.37 22.43
N ASP A 165 1.76 -6.11 23.58
CA ASP A 165 0.73 -6.96 24.15
C ASP A 165 -0.41 -7.12 23.13
N THR A 166 -0.76 -8.36 22.79
CA THR A 166 -1.81 -8.67 21.82
C THR A 166 -2.82 -9.64 22.41
N TYR A 167 -4.09 -9.31 22.21
CA TYR A 167 -5.22 -10.18 22.49
C TYR A 167 -5.96 -10.46 21.18
N ARG A 168 -6.15 -11.73 20.86
CA ARG A 168 -6.91 -12.18 19.70
C ARG A 168 -8.04 -13.10 20.16
N PHE A 169 -9.26 -12.71 19.81
CA PHE A 169 -10.41 -13.60 19.84
C PHE A 169 -10.67 -14.13 18.44
N SER A 170 -10.88 -15.44 18.33
CA SER A 170 -11.31 -16.07 17.08
C SER A 170 -12.41 -17.09 17.36
N SER A 171 -13.35 -17.23 16.44
CA SER A 171 -14.47 -18.18 16.55
C SER A 171 -14.81 -18.72 15.18
N ASN A 172 -15.22 -19.99 15.12
CA ASN A 172 -15.77 -20.62 13.92
C ASN A 172 -17.29 -20.86 14.01
N GLY A 173 -17.96 -20.27 15.01
CA GLY A 173 -19.39 -20.46 15.27
C GLY A 173 -19.73 -21.69 16.12
N THR A 174 -18.79 -22.61 16.35
CA THR A 174 -18.95 -23.78 17.24
C THR A 174 -17.92 -23.80 18.38
N SER A 175 -16.74 -23.26 18.12
CA SER A 175 -15.62 -23.15 19.06
C SER A 175 -15.06 -21.74 19.01
N ALA A 176 -14.51 -21.30 20.13
CA ALA A 176 -13.81 -20.03 20.25
C ALA A 176 -12.43 -20.26 20.86
N TRP A 177 -11.47 -19.44 20.43
CA TRP A 177 -10.11 -19.41 20.93
C TRP A 177 -9.73 -18.00 21.34
N LEU A 178 -9.09 -17.91 22.49
CA LEU A 178 -8.50 -16.70 23.01
C LEU A 178 -6.98 -16.90 23.02
N GLU A 179 -6.26 -16.03 22.33
CA GLU A 179 -4.81 -16.06 22.26
C GLU A 179 -4.27 -14.74 22.83
N LEU A 180 -3.47 -14.84 23.89
CA LEU A 180 -2.94 -13.70 24.63
C LEU A 180 -1.43 -13.79 24.66
N GLN A 181 -0.78 -12.71 24.21
CA GLN A 181 0.66 -12.51 24.38
C GLN A 181 0.84 -11.20 25.15
N VAL A 182 1.34 -11.30 26.37
CA VAL A 182 1.56 -10.16 27.28
C VAL A 182 2.83 -10.37 28.09
N GLY A 183 3.30 -9.32 28.78
CA GLY A 183 4.33 -9.47 29.82
C GLY A 183 3.92 -10.43 30.95
N GLU A 184 4.90 -11.11 31.53
CA GLU A 184 4.72 -12.20 32.51
C GLU A 184 3.81 -11.82 33.69
N ASP A 185 4.06 -10.69 34.35
CA ASP A 185 3.25 -10.22 35.48
C ASP A 185 1.77 -9.99 35.13
N THR A 186 1.51 -9.52 33.91
CA THR A 186 0.15 -9.32 33.40
C THR A 186 -0.48 -10.65 33.01
N GLY A 187 0.30 -11.56 32.42
CA GLY A 187 -0.11 -12.91 32.09
C GLY A 187 -0.56 -13.69 33.31
N ILE A 188 0.22 -13.69 34.39
CA ILE A 188 -0.11 -14.38 35.65
C ILE A 188 -1.43 -13.84 36.26
N LYS A 189 -1.64 -12.52 36.22
CA LYS A 189 -2.89 -11.91 36.75
C LYS A 189 -4.11 -12.30 35.93
N LEU A 190 -3.98 -12.30 34.60
CA LEU A 190 -5.06 -12.66 33.68
C LEU A 190 -5.36 -14.15 33.73
N ASP A 191 -4.33 -14.99 33.83
CA ASP A 191 -4.46 -16.44 34.01
C ASP A 191 -5.25 -16.77 35.28
N ALA A 192 -4.88 -16.18 36.43
CA ALA A 192 -5.61 -16.36 37.68
C ALA A 192 -7.10 -15.95 37.58
N PHE A 193 -7.38 -14.86 36.85
CA PHE A 193 -8.76 -14.41 36.61
C PHE A 193 -9.54 -15.35 35.68
N ILE A 194 -8.89 -15.86 34.63
CA ILE A 194 -9.47 -16.84 33.70
C ILE A 194 -9.77 -18.14 34.44
N HIS A 195 -8.85 -18.65 35.26
CA HIS A 195 -9.06 -19.83 36.09
C HIS A 195 -10.24 -19.67 37.05
N GLN A 196 -10.35 -18.52 37.73
CA GLN A 196 -11.47 -18.26 38.63
C GLN A 196 -12.81 -18.23 37.89
N THR A 197 -12.83 -17.68 36.69
CA THR A 197 -14.04 -17.62 35.85
C THR A 197 -14.38 -18.99 35.27
N ALA A 198 -13.38 -19.73 34.78
CA ALA A 198 -13.52 -21.09 34.28
C ALA A 198 -14.13 -22.03 35.33
N ALA A 199 -13.70 -21.92 36.59
CA ALA A 199 -14.26 -22.70 37.70
C ALA A 199 -15.73 -22.40 37.99
N LYS A 200 -16.20 -21.17 37.76
CA LYS A 200 -17.63 -20.80 37.94
C LYS A 200 -18.51 -21.34 36.81
N GLU A 201 -17.94 -21.46 35.61
CA GLU A 201 -18.62 -21.91 34.40
C GLU A 201 -18.41 -23.41 34.11
N ASP A 202 -17.85 -24.17 35.08
CA ASP A 202 -17.54 -25.61 34.99
C ASP A 202 -16.64 -26.00 33.79
N ILE A 203 -15.74 -25.09 33.42
CA ILE A 203 -14.78 -25.28 32.32
C ILE A 203 -13.55 -26.01 32.86
N THR A 204 -13.19 -27.12 32.22
CA THR A 204 -11.95 -27.86 32.53
C THR A 204 -10.74 -27.09 32.00
N VAL A 205 -9.80 -26.72 32.88
CA VAL A 205 -8.52 -26.12 32.49
C VAL A 205 -7.45 -27.20 32.46
N ALA A 206 -6.71 -27.27 31.35
CA ALA A 206 -5.68 -28.28 31.07
C ALA A 206 -4.28 -27.80 31.42
#